data_AF-A0A3P1WM67-F1
#
_entry.id   AF-A0A3P1WM67-F1
#
_cell.length_a   1.000
_cell.length_b   1.000
_cell.length_c   1.000
_cell.angle_alpha   90.00
_cell.angle_beta   90.00
_cell.angle_gamma   90.00
#
_symmetry.space_group_name_H-M   'P 1'
#
loop_
_entity.id
_entity.type
_entity.pdbx_description
1 polymer ?
#
loop_
_entity_poly.entity_id
_entity_poly.type
_entity_poly.pdbx_seq_one_letter_code
_entity_poly.pdbx_strand_id
1 'polypeptide(L)'
;MIENVIYAAAGVYPPVISPESFDARSRKYAELASVSADLSHDLRSAVQTVLRKNEGPTVDAFYQRMQGAGSALHQFERISERAAAASDAFEEIARLLSDTRSKMQARAKEAAHVIMMLLRTMDYTTKPKVRFILETAQEDLRRLENKAAAKASWLIYSAYPPGLIDISRQRPNESLTPQVESTWDSLSDEQKERILRLLAEDYAKQHGIKVPPIEIVPSDKAFFVTETVTSDGEKEKTLAPYRGLWEGGVLKINRDSLKDAVAMNVIIHEMTHAVQHEANRLVEGRRFWPAGPTDFRRLGLTPEEAERLYESSKQYRNSGEYYGRAPVEIDAGRATNEFSDDLTVAKLKEYVRRVS
;
A
#
# COMPACT_ATOMS: atom_id res chain seq x y z
N MET A 1 0.42 -7.94 -39.19
CA MET A 1 0.71 -9.39 -39.15
C MET A 1 2.18 -9.70 -38.91
N ILE A 2 3.12 -9.09 -39.65
CA ILE A 2 4.57 -9.34 -39.47
C ILE A 2 5.10 -8.83 -38.11
N GLU A 3 4.51 -7.78 -37.55
CA GLU A 3 4.88 -7.24 -36.23
C GLU A 3 4.70 -8.24 -35.08
N ASN A 4 3.61 -9.01 -35.10
CA ASN A 4 3.34 -10.04 -34.09
C ASN A 4 4.38 -11.18 -34.13
N VAL A 5 4.99 -11.41 -35.30
CA VAL A 5 6.09 -12.36 -35.46
C VAL A 5 7.35 -11.85 -34.78
N ILE A 6 7.61 -10.53 -34.77
CA ILE A 6 8.75 -9.96 -34.05
C ILE A 6 8.52 -9.99 -32.55
N TYR A 7 7.32 -9.67 -32.06
CA TYR A 7 6.98 -9.85 -30.64
C TYR A 7 7.19 -11.30 -30.18
N ALA A 8 6.68 -12.27 -30.93
CA ALA A 8 6.85 -13.69 -30.64
C ALA A 8 8.34 -14.14 -30.73
N ALA A 9 9.06 -13.72 -31.77
CA ALA A 9 10.46 -14.09 -31.99
C ALA A 9 11.43 -13.41 -30.99
N ALA A 10 11.10 -12.20 -30.54
CA ALA A 10 11.82 -11.49 -29.50
C ALA A 10 11.40 -11.91 -28.08
N GLY A 11 10.39 -12.79 -27.93
CA GLY A 11 9.90 -13.21 -26.62
C GLY A 11 9.37 -12.07 -25.76
N VAL A 12 8.71 -11.09 -26.37
CA VAL A 12 8.05 -9.96 -25.70
C VAL A 12 6.58 -9.97 -26.07
N TYR A 13 5.69 -9.84 -25.08
CA TYR A 13 4.26 -9.79 -25.36
C TYR A 13 3.90 -8.42 -25.97
N PRO A 14 2.97 -8.37 -26.93
CA PRO A 14 2.38 -7.10 -27.32
C PRO A 14 1.70 -6.47 -26.09
N PRO A 15 1.73 -5.14 -25.93
CA PRO A 15 1.11 -4.48 -24.79
C PRO A 15 -0.38 -4.84 -24.72
N VAL A 16 -0.77 -5.54 -23.65
CA VAL A 16 -2.14 -6.05 -23.43
C VAL A 16 -3.03 -5.01 -22.73
N ILE A 17 -2.43 -3.95 -22.18
CA ILE A 17 -3.12 -2.92 -21.42
C ILE A 17 -3.84 -1.97 -22.40
N SER A 18 -5.17 -1.85 -22.24
CA SER A 18 -6.04 -1.00 -23.06
C SER A 18 -6.05 0.45 -22.53
N PRO A 19 -5.53 1.44 -23.29
CA PRO A 19 -5.65 2.85 -22.94
C PRO A 19 -7.11 3.28 -22.67
N GLU A 20 -8.05 2.68 -23.39
CA GLU A 20 -9.49 2.97 -23.28
C GLU A 20 -10.04 2.65 -21.89
N SER A 21 -9.49 1.65 -21.21
CA SER A 21 -9.86 1.32 -19.83
C SER A 21 -9.40 2.37 -18.82
N PHE A 22 -8.28 3.04 -19.08
CA PHE A 22 -7.75 4.14 -18.26
C PHE A 22 -8.55 5.42 -18.53
N ASP A 23 -8.86 5.73 -19.78
CA ASP A 23 -9.76 6.85 -20.13
C ASP A 23 -11.15 6.70 -19.48
N ALA A 24 -11.70 5.48 -19.46
CA ALA A 24 -12.98 5.22 -18.82
C ALA A 24 -12.92 5.44 -17.29
N ARG A 25 -11.80 5.11 -16.64
CA ARG A 25 -11.58 5.40 -15.21
C ARG A 25 -11.42 6.89 -14.97
N SER A 26 -10.65 7.59 -15.81
CA SER A 26 -10.50 9.04 -15.76
C SER A 26 -11.87 9.74 -15.73
N ARG A 27 -12.76 9.42 -16.69
CA ARG A 27 -14.12 9.98 -16.75
C ARG A 27 -14.95 9.76 -15.48
N LYS A 28 -14.87 8.58 -14.87
CA LYS A 28 -15.59 8.29 -13.61
C LYS A 28 -15.09 9.15 -12.44
N TYR A 29 -13.78 9.38 -12.38
CA TYR A 29 -13.18 10.23 -11.37
C TYR A 29 -13.50 11.72 -11.61
N ALA A 30 -13.55 12.16 -12.86
CA ALA A 30 -14.04 13.51 -13.20
C ALA A 30 -15.50 13.71 -12.76
N GLU A 31 -16.36 12.72 -12.98
CA GLU A 31 -17.77 12.75 -12.53
C GLU A 31 -17.87 12.81 -11.00
N LEU A 32 -17.12 11.97 -10.28
CA LEU A 32 -17.06 11.99 -8.82
C LEU A 32 -16.57 13.35 -8.29
N ALA A 33 -15.57 13.95 -8.95
CA ALA A 33 -15.06 15.26 -8.60
C ALA A 33 -16.17 16.32 -8.70
N SER A 34 -16.86 16.36 -9.84
CA SER A 34 -17.97 17.30 -10.08
C SER A 34 -19.08 17.14 -9.04
N VAL A 35 -19.56 15.90 -8.83
CA VAL A 35 -20.66 15.64 -7.87
C VAL A 35 -20.27 16.04 -6.45
N SER A 36 -19.02 15.79 -6.05
CA SER A 36 -18.55 16.15 -4.70
C SER A 36 -18.40 17.66 -4.53
N ALA A 37 -17.97 18.37 -5.57
CA ALA A 37 -17.92 19.84 -5.58
C ALA A 37 -19.31 20.44 -5.41
N ASP A 38 -20.30 19.93 -6.16
CA ASP A 38 -21.69 20.37 -6.09
C ASP A 38 -22.29 20.13 -4.69
N LEU A 39 -22.05 18.95 -4.11
CA LEU A 39 -22.48 18.63 -2.74
C LEU A 39 -21.85 19.54 -1.68
N SER A 40 -20.56 19.87 -1.81
CA SER A 40 -19.92 20.84 -0.92
C SER A 40 -20.57 22.23 -1.03
N HIS A 41 -20.87 22.67 -2.26
CA HIS A 41 -21.54 23.94 -2.51
C HIS A 41 -22.94 24.00 -1.88
N ASP A 42 -23.75 22.96 -2.07
CA ASP A 42 -25.10 22.87 -1.51
C ASP A 42 -25.05 22.84 0.03
N LEU A 43 -24.12 22.09 0.60
CA LEU A 43 -23.95 22.00 2.05
C LEU A 43 -23.50 23.33 2.66
N ARG A 44 -22.58 24.06 2.00
CA ARG A 44 -22.20 25.43 2.40
C ARG A 44 -23.42 26.36 2.41
N SER A 45 -24.25 26.29 1.38
CA SER A 45 -25.48 27.10 1.27
C SER A 45 -26.49 26.77 2.37
N ALA A 46 -26.64 25.48 2.70
CA ALA A 46 -27.48 25.03 3.82
C ALA A 46 -26.96 25.54 5.17
N VAL A 47 -25.65 25.40 5.43
CA VAL A 47 -25.00 25.94 6.65
C VAL A 47 -25.26 27.43 6.78
N GLN A 48 -25.01 28.22 5.73
CA GLN A 48 -25.26 29.67 5.75
C GLN A 48 -26.73 30.02 6.01
N THR A 49 -27.67 29.21 5.50
CA THR A 49 -29.09 29.39 5.78
C THR A 49 -29.42 29.19 7.26
N VAL A 50 -28.81 28.21 7.92
CA VAL A 50 -28.95 27.98 9.37
C VAL A 50 -28.40 29.18 10.15
N LEU A 51 -27.19 29.66 9.82
CA LEU A 51 -26.56 30.78 10.52
C LEU A 51 -27.35 32.08 10.39
N ARG A 52 -27.95 32.35 9.24
CA ARG A 52 -28.73 33.57 9.02
C ARG A 52 -30.07 33.58 9.76
N LYS A 53 -30.62 32.41 10.08
CA LYS A 53 -31.96 32.27 10.66
C LYS A 53 -31.94 32.02 12.18
N ASN A 54 -30.78 31.81 12.78
CA ASN A 54 -30.64 31.41 14.16
C ASN A 54 -29.45 32.14 14.81
N GLU A 55 -29.53 32.37 16.12
CA GLU A 55 -28.45 33.00 16.90
C GLU A 55 -28.24 32.24 18.22
N GLY A 56 -27.04 32.38 18.79
CA GLY A 56 -26.70 31.86 20.13
C GLY A 56 -25.70 30.69 20.14
N PRO A 57 -25.29 30.23 21.34
CA PRO A 57 -24.14 29.34 21.51
C PRO A 57 -24.23 28.00 20.77
N THR A 58 -25.44 27.47 20.57
CA THR A 58 -25.67 26.23 19.82
C THR A 58 -25.40 26.40 18.33
N VAL A 59 -25.74 27.56 17.76
CA VAL A 59 -25.49 27.89 16.35
C VAL A 59 -23.99 28.09 16.12
N ASP A 60 -23.29 28.72 17.07
CA ASP A 60 -21.84 28.86 17.04
C ASP A 60 -21.13 27.50 17.10
N ALA A 61 -21.56 26.60 17.99
CA ALA A 61 -21.02 25.25 18.08
C ALA A 61 -21.27 24.43 16.79
N PHE A 62 -22.45 24.56 16.19
CA PHE A 62 -22.75 23.98 14.88
C PHE A 62 -21.82 24.52 13.79
N TYR A 63 -21.63 25.83 13.73
CA TYR A 63 -20.74 26.46 12.76
C TYR A 63 -19.30 25.95 12.90
N GLN A 64 -18.78 25.94 14.12
CA GLN A 64 -17.44 25.42 14.42
C GLN A 64 -17.30 23.95 14.02
N ARG A 65 -18.32 23.12 14.28
CA ARG A 65 -18.32 21.72 13.86
C ARG A 65 -18.31 21.57 12.33
N MET A 66 -19.01 22.43 11.60
CA MET A 66 -19.06 22.40 10.13
C MET A 66 -17.78 22.92 9.47
N GLN A 67 -17.00 23.75 10.16
CA GLN A 67 -15.67 24.22 9.71
C GLN A 67 -14.53 23.25 10.04
N GLY A 68 -14.75 22.28 10.94
CA GLY A 68 -13.72 21.33 11.34
C GLY A 68 -13.31 20.36 10.22
N ALA A 69 -12.07 19.88 10.26
CA ALA A 69 -11.52 18.94 9.26
C ALA A 69 -12.27 17.59 9.14
N GLY A 70 -13.08 17.25 10.15
CA GLY A 70 -13.96 16.07 10.15
C GLY A 70 -15.39 16.36 9.69
N SER A 71 -15.69 17.57 9.22
CA SER A 71 -17.03 17.93 8.76
C SER A 71 -17.31 17.33 7.38
N ALA A 72 -18.60 17.13 7.07
CA ALA A 72 -19.01 16.67 5.75
C ALA A 72 -18.58 17.65 4.64
N LEU A 73 -18.53 18.95 4.92
CA LEU A 73 -18.11 19.99 3.98
C LEU A 73 -16.64 19.83 3.60
N HIS A 74 -15.77 19.68 4.60
CA HIS A 74 -14.35 19.41 4.37
C HIS A 74 -14.11 18.04 3.71
N GLN A 75 -14.94 17.03 4.01
CA GLN A 75 -14.85 15.72 3.36
C GLN A 75 -15.21 15.79 1.88
N PHE A 76 -16.29 16.46 1.49
CA PHE A 76 -16.67 16.59 0.08
C PHE A 76 -15.68 17.41 -0.75
N GLU A 77 -15.09 18.45 -0.17
CA GLU A 77 -14.01 19.22 -0.82
C GLU A 77 -12.79 18.33 -1.09
N ARG A 78 -12.37 17.56 -0.09
CA ARG A 78 -11.27 16.60 -0.23
C ARG A 78 -11.56 15.54 -1.28
N ILE A 79 -12.78 14.97 -1.29
CA ILE A 79 -13.16 13.97 -2.30
C ILE A 79 -13.10 14.61 -3.70
N SER A 80 -13.61 15.83 -3.85
CA SER A 80 -13.58 16.57 -5.12
C SER A 80 -12.16 16.76 -5.66
N GLU A 81 -11.28 17.36 -4.86
CA GLU A 81 -9.89 17.65 -5.27
C GLU A 81 -9.12 16.38 -5.63
N ARG A 82 -9.32 15.31 -4.86
CA ARG A 82 -8.62 14.04 -5.09
C ARG A 82 -9.17 13.27 -6.28
N ALA A 83 -10.48 13.28 -6.47
CA ALA A 83 -11.09 12.68 -7.65
C ALA A 83 -10.64 13.40 -8.93
N ALA A 84 -10.47 14.73 -8.89
CA ALA A 84 -9.87 15.47 -10.00
C ALA A 84 -8.41 15.03 -10.28
N ALA A 85 -7.57 14.94 -9.24
CA ALA A 85 -6.19 14.46 -9.39
C ALA A 85 -6.11 13.02 -9.95
N ALA A 86 -6.98 12.12 -9.48
CA ALA A 86 -7.09 10.76 -9.99
C ALA A 86 -7.50 10.75 -11.47
N SER A 87 -8.48 11.59 -11.84
CA SER A 87 -8.92 11.75 -13.23
C SER A 87 -7.76 12.12 -14.15
N ASP A 88 -6.99 13.15 -13.80
CA ASP A 88 -5.89 13.68 -14.60
C ASP A 88 -4.81 12.62 -14.84
N ALA A 89 -4.49 11.83 -13.81
CA ALA A 89 -3.46 10.81 -13.95
C ALA A 89 -3.92 9.58 -14.73
N PHE A 90 -5.18 9.14 -14.58
CA PHE A 90 -5.71 8.10 -15.44
C PHE A 90 -5.68 8.53 -16.91
N GLU A 91 -5.96 9.81 -17.18
CA GLU A 91 -5.83 10.37 -18.53
C GLU A 91 -4.36 10.38 -19.00
N GLU A 92 -3.42 10.81 -18.16
CA GLU A 92 -2.00 10.79 -18.51
C GLU A 92 -1.47 9.37 -18.76
N ILE A 93 -1.91 8.39 -17.96
CA ILE A 93 -1.56 6.97 -18.16
C ILE A 93 -2.13 6.46 -19.48
N ALA A 94 -3.38 6.80 -19.81
CA ALA A 94 -3.96 6.41 -21.10
C ALA A 94 -3.14 6.96 -22.27
N ARG A 95 -2.76 8.25 -22.22
CA ARG A 95 -1.87 8.85 -23.23
C ARG A 95 -0.51 8.16 -23.30
N LEU A 96 0.12 7.89 -22.15
CA LEU A 96 1.41 7.21 -22.05
C LEU A 96 1.36 5.80 -22.64
N LEU A 97 0.34 5.01 -22.33
CA LEU A 97 0.18 3.65 -22.84
C LEU A 97 -0.07 3.65 -24.35
N SER A 98 -0.85 4.60 -24.86
CA SER A 98 -1.09 4.79 -26.29
C SER A 98 0.21 5.12 -27.06
N ASP A 99 1.02 6.04 -26.52
CA ASP A 99 2.32 6.41 -27.09
C ASP A 99 3.32 5.24 -27.03
N THR A 100 3.44 4.56 -25.89
CA THR A 100 4.31 3.37 -25.76
C THR A 100 3.91 2.27 -26.73
N ARG A 101 2.60 1.99 -26.87
CA ARG A 101 2.11 1.01 -27.85
C ARG A 101 2.55 1.38 -29.26
N SER A 102 2.39 2.64 -29.64
CA SER A 102 2.79 3.15 -30.95
C SER A 102 4.30 3.01 -31.20
N LYS A 103 5.12 3.33 -30.19
CA LYS A 103 6.59 3.19 -30.25
C LYS A 103 7.04 1.74 -30.33
N MET A 104 6.46 0.85 -29.54
CA MET A 104 6.77 -0.58 -29.59
C MET A 104 6.40 -1.17 -30.96
N GLN A 105 5.24 -0.80 -31.51
CA GLN A 105 4.84 -1.21 -32.86
C GLN A 105 5.81 -0.70 -33.93
N ALA A 106 6.21 0.57 -33.87
CA ALA A 106 7.19 1.13 -34.79
C ALA A 106 8.52 0.38 -34.75
N ARG A 107 9.02 0.05 -33.54
CA ARG A 107 10.27 -0.70 -33.37
C ARG A 107 10.17 -2.13 -33.90
N ALA A 108 9.04 -2.80 -33.66
CA ALA A 108 8.78 -4.13 -34.21
C ALA A 108 8.72 -4.11 -35.74
N LYS A 109 8.11 -3.09 -36.36
CA LYS A 109 8.07 -2.91 -37.82
C LYS A 109 9.47 -2.71 -38.40
N GLU A 110 10.30 -1.89 -37.75
CA GLU A 110 11.67 -1.63 -38.19
C GLU A 110 12.51 -2.91 -38.18
N ALA A 111 12.49 -3.66 -37.06
CA ALA A 111 13.20 -4.93 -36.95
C ALA A 111 12.73 -5.94 -38.00
N ALA A 112 11.41 -6.06 -38.21
CA ALA A 112 10.83 -6.89 -39.25
C ALA A 112 11.33 -6.52 -40.65
N HIS A 113 11.35 -5.22 -40.97
CA HIS A 113 11.78 -4.74 -42.27
C HIS A 113 13.23 -5.11 -42.56
N VAL A 114 14.14 -4.89 -41.60
CA VAL A 114 15.57 -5.22 -41.74
C VAL A 114 15.77 -6.73 -41.86
N ILE A 115 15.07 -7.54 -41.06
CA ILE A 115 15.14 -9.01 -41.16
C ILE A 115 14.67 -9.48 -42.54
N MET A 116 13.55 -8.95 -43.05
CA MET A 116 13.04 -9.30 -44.37
C MET A 116 14.01 -8.90 -45.49
N MET A 117 14.74 -7.79 -45.36
CA MET A 117 15.79 -7.42 -46.31
C MET A 117 16.96 -8.41 -46.28
N LEU A 118 17.43 -8.79 -45.09
CA LEU A 118 18.53 -9.76 -44.93
C LEU A 118 18.18 -11.13 -45.49
N LEU A 119 16.94 -11.58 -45.29
CA LEU A 119 16.45 -12.86 -45.81
C LEU A 119 16.33 -12.89 -47.34
N ARG A 120 16.33 -11.74 -48.03
CA ARG A 120 16.31 -11.69 -49.50
C ARG A 120 17.68 -11.92 -50.14
N THR A 121 18.76 -11.58 -49.45
CA THR A 121 20.12 -11.70 -49.98
C THR A 121 20.83 -12.99 -49.54
N MET A 122 20.36 -13.61 -48.45
CA MET A 122 20.84 -14.88 -47.85
C MET A 122 22.32 -15.22 -48.09
N ASP A 123 23.14 -14.88 -47.10
CA ASP A 123 24.55 -15.28 -47.00
C ASP A 123 24.85 -15.97 -45.66
N TYR A 124 26.10 -16.41 -45.47
CA TYR A 124 26.54 -17.05 -44.22
C TYR A 124 26.48 -16.12 -42.99
N THR A 125 26.38 -14.80 -43.19
CA THR A 125 26.26 -13.80 -42.12
C THR A 125 24.80 -13.48 -41.74
N THR A 126 23.84 -13.97 -42.52
CA THR A 126 22.42 -13.63 -42.36
C THR A 126 21.88 -14.12 -41.02
N LYS A 127 22.18 -15.36 -40.63
CA LYS A 127 21.74 -15.94 -39.35
C LYS A 127 22.25 -15.15 -38.12
N PRO A 128 23.55 -14.84 -37.98
CA PRO A 128 24.03 -14.04 -36.85
C PRO A 128 23.47 -12.59 -36.86
N LYS A 129 23.29 -11.97 -38.04
CA LYS A 129 22.68 -10.63 -38.15
C LYS A 129 21.20 -10.61 -37.71
N VAL A 130 20.41 -11.59 -38.14
CA VAL A 130 19.00 -11.73 -37.72
C VAL A 130 18.91 -11.91 -36.20
N ARG A 131 19.76 -12.76 -35.62
CA ARG A 131 19.83 -12.95 -34.17
C ARG A 131 20.12 -11.64 -33.44
N PHE A 132 21.14 -10.89 -33.88
CA PHE A 132 21.50 -9.61 -33.27
C PHE A 132 20.34 -8.59 -33.34
N ILE A 133 19.63 -8.51 -34.47
CA ILE A 133 18.47 -7.63 -34.62
C ILE A 133 17.33 -8.03 -33.67
N LEU A 134 17.06 -9.33 -33.52
CA LEU A 134 16.04 -9.82 -32.60
C LEU A 134 16.40 -9.53 -31.13
N GLU A 135 17.66 -9.74 -30.73
CA GLU A 135 18.14 -9.42 -29.37
C GLU A 135 18.05 -7.90 -29.10
N THR A 136 18.45 -7.06 -30.06
CA THR A 136 18.34 -5.60 -29.94
C THR A 136 16.87 -5.15 -29.84
N ALA A 137 15.99 -5.72 -30.68
CA ALA A 137 14.57 -5.42 -30.64
C ALA A 137 13.94 -5.86 -29.31
N GLN A 138 14.33 -7.02 -28.77
CA GLN A 138 13.88 -7.49 -27.47
C GLN A 138 14.24 -6.50 -26.35
N GLU A 139 15.50 -6.05 -26.30
CA GLU A 139 15.97 -5.08 -25.30
C GLU A 139 15.23 -3.74 -25.41
N ASP A 140 15.05 -3.23 -26.63
CA ASP A 140 14.34 -1.97 -26.86
C ASP A 140 12.87 -2.03 -26.47
N LEU A 141 12.18 -3.12 -26.83
CA LEU A 141 10.78 -3.32 -26.48
C LEU A 141 10.60 -3.44 -24.96
N ARG A 142 11.47 -4.20 -24.28
CA ARG A 142 11.47 -4.29 -22.80
C ARG A 142 11.77 -2.96 -22.14
N ARG A 143 12.70 -2.18 -22.69
CA ARG A 143 13.05 -0.85 -22.16
C ARG A 143 11.86 0.12 -22.28
N LEU A 144 11.16 0.12 -23.42
CA LEU A 144 9.97 0.93 -23.62
C LEU A 144 8.86 0.54 -22.63
N GLU A 145 8.60 -0.76 -22.50
CA GLU A 145 7.61 -1.30 -21.56
C GLU A 145 7.95 -0.94 -20.11
N ASN A 146 9.18 -1.22 -19.65
CA ASN A 146 9.62 -0.93 -18.29
C ASN A 146 9.55 0.57 -17.95
N LYS A 147 9.95 1.44 -18.88
CA LYS A 147 9.87 2.89 -18.69
C LYS A 147 8.41 3.36 -18.57
N ALA A 148 7.53 2.80 -19.39
CA ALA A 148 6.10 3.12 -19.34
C ALA A 148 5.45 2.61 -18.06
N ALA A 149 5.75 1.37 -17.65
CA ALA A 149 5.29 0.79 -16.41
C ALA A 149 5.75 1.61 -15.20
N ALA A 150 7.03 1.98 -15.13
CA ALA A 150 7.55 2.81 -14.05
C ALA A 150 6.85 4.17 -13.96
N LYS A 151 6.66 4.86 -15.10
CA LYS A 151 5.97 6.16 -15.12
C LYS A 151 4.48 6.01 -14.81
N ALA A 152 3.79 4.99 -15.32
CA ALA A 152 2.39 4.73 -15.03
C ALA A 152 2.18 4.42 -13.54
N SER A 153 3.03 3.59 -12.95
CA SER A 153 3.03 3.31 -11.50
C SER A 153 3.24 4.60 -10.69
N TRP A 154 4.17 5.47 -11.10
CA TRP A 154 4.37 6.76 -10.45
C TRP A 154 3.15 7.68 -10.58
N LEU A 155 2.50 7.72 -11.74
CA LEU A 155 1.28 8.51 -11.96
C LEU A 155 0.11 8.02 -11.11
N ILE A 156 -0.12 6.71 -11.02
CA ILE A 156 -1.11 6.16 -10.10
C ILE A 156 -0.73 6.56 -8.66
N TYR A 157 0.53 6.40 -8.28
CA TYR A 157 0.98 6.75 -6.93
C TYR A 157 0.82 8.26 -6.61
N SER A 158 1.08 9.16 -7.56
CA SER A 158 0.98 10.61 -7.36
C SER A 158 -0.45 11.13 -7.42
N ALA A 159 -1.35 10.42 -8.10
CA ALA A 159 -2.76 10.76 -8.27
C ALA A 159 -3.68 10.15 -7.22
N TYR A 160 -3.19 9.09 -6.59
CA TYR A 160 -3.63 8.62 -5.30
C TYR A 160 -2.62 9.04 -4.23
N PRO A 161 -2.44 10.35 -3.94
CA PRO A 161 -1.75 10.72 -2.71
C PRO A 161 -2.42 9.99 -1.55
N PRO A 162 -1.64 9.56 -0.56
CA PRO A 162 -2.16 8.98 0.67
C PRO A 162 -3.32 9.85 1.18
N GLY A 163 -4.52 9.28 1.30
CA GLY A 163 -5.67 10.00 1.84
C GLY A 163 -6.92 10.16 0.96
N LEU A 164 -7.09 9.40 -0.14
CA LEU A 164 -8.44 9.09 -0.67
C LEU A 164 -9.19 8.14 0.29
N ILE A 165 -8.42 7.18 0.77
CA ILE A 165 -8.48 6.54 2.08
C ILE A 165 -7.01 6.58 2.50
N ASP A 166 -6.70 6.99 3.72
CA ASP A 166 -5.32 7.16 4.14
C ASP A 166 -4.65 5.79 4.42
N ILE A 167 -4.21 5.09 3.36
CA ILE A 167 -3.47 3.82 3.46
C ILE A 167 -1.94 4.00 3.47
N SER A 168 -1.43 5.21 3.26
CA SER A 168 0.02 5.50 3.38
C SER A 168 0.37 6.43 4.56
N ARG A 169 -0.64 7.00 5.22
CA ARG A 169 -0.65 7.16 6.69
C ARG A 169 -1.64 6.18 7.33
N GLN A 170 -1.70 4.94 6.85
CA GLN A 170 -1.71 3.84 7.81
C GLN A 170 -0.34 3.80 8.49
N ARG A 171 0.02 4.89 9.20
CA ARG A 171 0.52 4.60 10.52
C ARG A 171 -0.63 3.85 11.18
N PRO A 172 -0.38 2.69 11.80
CA PRO A 172 -1.40 1.96 12.53
C PRO A 172 -2.27 2.97 13.28
N ASN A 173 -3.56 3.11 12.91
CA ASN A 173 -4.44 4.25 13.24
C ASN A 173 -3.96 4.93 14.54
N GLU A 174 -3.20 6.03 14.48
CA GLU A 174 -2.52 6.57 15.68
C GLU A 174 -3.51 7.16 16.69
N SER A 175 -4.80 7.17 16.35
CA SER A 175 -5.86 7.56 17.26
C SER A 175 -6.89 6.46 17.34
N LEU A 176 -7.15 5.99 18.55
CA LEU A 176 -8.34 5.21 18.85
C LEU A 176 -9.47 6.18 19.20
N THR A 177 -10.69 5.68 19.40
CA THR A 177 -11.76 6.57 19.87
C THR A 177 -11.40 7.15 21.25
N PRO A 178 -11.71 8.43 21.55
CA PRO A 178 -11.33 9.05 22.82
C PRO A 178 -11.78 8.26 24.06
N GLN A 179 -12.88 7.51 23.95
CA GLN A 179 -13.40 6.66 25.02
C GLN A 179 -12.56 5.39 25.24
N VAL A 180 -12.00 4.82 24.17
CA VAL A 180 -11.05 3.69 24.25
C VAL A 180 -9.73 4.17 24.84
N GLU A 181 -9.22 5.33 24.41
CA GLU A 181 -8.02 5.96 24.97
C GLU A 181 -8.18 6.24 26.47
N SER A 182 -9.29 6.89 26.86
CA SER A 182 -9.58 7.14 28.28
C SER A 182 -9.72 5.86 29.11
N THR A 183 -10.25 4.78 28.53
CA THR A 183 -10.32 3.48 29.22
C THR A 183 -8.93 2.89 29.38
N TRP A 184 -8.09 2.95 28.35
CA TRP A 184 -6.70 2.48 28.39
C TRP A 184 -5.87 3.25 29.44
N ASP A 185 -6.01 4.56 29.50
CA ASP A 185 -5.28 5.43 30.44
C ASP A 185 -5.62 5.13 31.90
N SER A 186 -6.79 4.55 32.17
CA SER A 186 -7.21 4.16 33.52
C SER A 186 -6.58 2.83 34.00
N LEU A 187 -5.90 2.09 33.13
CA LEU A 187 -5.30 0.79 33.43
C LEU A 187 -3.87 0.93 33.96
N SER A 188 -3.46 0.01 34.83
CA SER A 188 -2.05 -0.10 35.26
C SER A 188 -1.17 -0.61 34.12
N ASP A 189 0.13 -0.31 34.17
CA ASP A 189 1.10 -0.82 33.19
C ASP A 189 1.08 -2.36 33.10
N GLU A 190 0.92 -3.05 34.24
CA GLU A 190 0.82 -4.51 34.27
C GLU A 190 -0.43 -5.02 33.56
N GLN A 191 -1.57 -4.32 33.72
CA GLN A 191 -2.80 -4.67 33.00
C GLN A 191 -2.62 -4.44 31.51
N LYS A 192 -2.02 -3.32 31.12
CA LYS A 192 -1.71 -2.98 29.72
C LYS A 192 -0.82 -4.03 29.08
N GLU A 193 0.28 -4.42 29.72
CA GLU A 193 1.17 -5.48 29.24
C GLU A 193 0.43 -6.81 29.04
N ARG A 194 -0.42 -7.22 29.99
CA ARG A 194 -1.21 -8.44 29.87
C ARG A 194 -2.23 -8.37 28.74
N ILE A 195 -2.85 -7.21 28.52
CA ILE A 195 -3.80 -7.01 27.41
C ILE A 195 -3.08 -7.13 26.06
N LEU A 196 -1.90 -6.51 25.91
CA LEU A 196 -1.10 -6.64 24.69
C LEU A 196 -0.72 -8.10 24.40
N ARG A 197 -0.39 -8.88 25.45
CA ARG A 197 -0.14 -10.32 25.31
C ARG A 197 -1.38 -11.09 24.86
N LEU A 198 -2.54 -10.83 25.48
CA LEU A 198 -3.80 -11.46 25.08
C LEU A 198 -4.21 -11.11 23.65
N LEU A 199 -3.96 -9.87 23.20
CA LEU A 199 -4.23 -9.47 21.81
C LEU A 199 -3.39 -10.27 20.83
N ALA A 200 -2.09 -10.40 21.09
CA ALA A 200 -1.20 -11.21 20.27
C ALA A 200 -1.58 -12.70 20.28
N GLU A 201 -2.00 -13.24 21.44
CA GLU A 201 -2.50 -14.61 21.56
C GLU A 201 -3.77 -14.87 20.74
N ASP A 202 -4.76 -13.98 20.86
CA ASP A 202 -6.02 -14.09 20.13
C ASP A 202 -5.76 -13.98 18.61
N TYR A 203 -4.90 -13.04 18.19
CA TYR A 203 -4.51 -12.88 16.78
C TYR A 203 -3.78 -14.11 16.24
N ALA A 204 -2.78 -14.62 16.97
CA ALA A 204 -2.06 -15.83 16.60
C ALA A 204 -3.00 -17.04 16.44
N LYS A 205 -3.96 -17.19 17.37
CA LYS A 205 -4.97 -18.24 17.33
C LYS A 205 -5.88 -18.11 16.11
N GLN A 206 -6.34 -16.90 15.80
CA GLN A 206 -7.17 -16.62 14.62
C GLN A 206 -6.47 -17.04 13.32
N HIS A 207 -5.16 -16.81 13.23
CA HIS A 207 -4.36 -17.10 12.03
C HIS A 207 -3.60 -18.43 12.10
N GLY A 208 -3.89 -19.29 13.09
CA GLY A 208 -3.29 -20.61 13.21
C GLY A 208 -1.76 -20.63 13.35
N ILE A 209 -1.15 -19.53 13.81
CA ILE A 209 0.29 -19.44 14.05
C ILE A 209 0.60 -19.66 15.53
N LYS A 210 1.85 -20.00 15.85
CA LYS A 210 2.30 -20.03 17.24
C LYS A 210 2.40 -18.60 17.77
N VAL A 211 1.94 -18.39 19.00
CA VAL A 211 2.12 -17.12 19.70
C VAL A 211 3.63 -16.86 19.83
N PRO A 212 4.15 -15.76 19.28
CA PRO A 212 5.56 -15.44 19.44
C PRO A 212 5.87 -15.00 20.87
N PRO A 213 7.12 -15.15 21.34
CA PRO A 213 7.57 -14.51 22.56
C PRO A 213 7.39 -12.99 22.45
N ILE A 214 6.87 -12.37 23.52
CA ILE A 214 6.67 -10.91 23.59
C ILE A 214 7.59 -10.36 24.68
N GLU A 215 8.50 -9.49 24.26
CA GLU A 215 9.49 -8.82 25.09
C GLU A 215 9.14 -7.35 25.25
N ILE A 216 8.97 -6.90 26.49
CA ILE A 216 8.82 -5.47 26.81
C ILE A 216 10.23 -4.90 27.02
N VAL A 217 10.67 -4.10 26.07
CA VAL A 217 12.03 -3.57 26.00
C VAL A 217 12.07 -2.20 26.70
N PRO A 218 13.02 -1.97 27.63
CA PRO A 218 13.27 -0.65 28.21
C PRO A 218 13.52 0.40 27.13
N SER A 219 12.99 1.61 27.30
CA SER A 219 13.02 2.65 26.27
C SER A 219 14.43 3.07 25.84
N ASP A 220 15.40 3.01 26.76
CA ASP A 220 16.82 3.28 26.52
C ASP A 220 17.50 2.21 25.63
N LYS A 221 16.80 1.10 25.36
CA LYS A 221 17.26 -0.02 24.52
C LYS A 221 16.39 -0.24 23.29
N ALA A 222 15.33 0.53 23.11
CA ALA A 222 14.35 0.36 22.03
C ALA A 222 14.72 1.15 20.76
N PHE A 223 15.90 0.86 20.19
CA PHE A 223 16.40 1.53 18.98
C PHE A 223 16.81 0.52 17.90
N PHE A 224 16.63 0.89 16.63
CA PHE A 224 17.25 0.21 15.49
C PHE A 224 18.24 1.14 14.78
N VAL A 225 19.21 0.55 14.10
CA VAL A 225 20.23 1.30 13.34
C VAL A 225 19.72 1.51 11.92
N THR A 226 19.52 2.76 11.52
CA THR A 226 19.25 3.16 10.15
C THR A 226 20.55 3.59 9.48
N GLU A 227 20.77 3.17 8.22
CA GLU A 227 21.84 3.72 7.38
C GLU A 227 21.22 4.71 6.38
N THR A 228 21.66 5.96 6.42
CA THR A 228 21.31 6.99 5.43
C THR A 228 22.52 7.33 4.57
N VAL A 229 22.33 7.45 3.27
CA VAL A 229 23.38 7.94 2.36
C VAL A 229 23.30 9.45 2.30
N THR A 230 24.35 10.13 2.74
CA THR A 230 24.47 11.59 2.71
C THR A 230 24.67 12.10 1.28
N SER A 231 24.53 13.42 1.06
CA SER A 231 24.61 14.02 -0.28
C SER A 231 25.97 13.86 -0.97
N ASP A 232 27.01 13.58 -0.21
CA ASP A 232 28.38 13.27 -0.66
C ASP A 232 28.65 11.77 -0.85
N GLY A 233 27.64 10.92 -0.61
CA GLY A 233 27.73 9.47 -0.81
C GLY A 233 28.27 8.70 0.40
N GLU A 234 28.53 9.34 1.53
CA GLU A 234 28.89 8.64 2.77
C GLU A 234 27.69 7.95 3.41
N LYS A 235 27.94 6.89 4.19
CA LYS A 235 26.91 6.18 4.95
C LYS A 235 26.94 6.65 6.40
N GLU A 236 25.88 7.32 6.83
CA GLU A 236 25.67 7.70 8.23
C GLU A 236 24.77 6.69 8.92
N LYS A 237 25.19 6.21 10.11
CA LYS A 237 24.40 5.34 10.98
C LYS A 237 23.70 6.18 12.04
N THR A 238 22.38 6.12 12.05
CA THR A 238 21.53 6.80 13.04
C THR A 238 20.76 5.78 13.87
N LEU A 239 20.52 6.10 15.14
CA LEU A 239 19.65 5.31 16.02
C LEU A 239 18.24 5.89 15.93
N ALA A 240 17.29 5.08 15.47
CA ALA A 240 15.89 5.44 15.41
C ALA A 240 15.12 4.65 16.50
N PRO A 241 14.34 5.33 17.37
CA PRO A 241 13.51 4.63 18.34
C PRO A 241 12.38 3.89 17.63
N TYR A 242 12.02 2.71 18.14
CA TYR A 242 10.83 1.98 17.69
C TYR A 242 9.76 1.95 18.78
N ARG A 243 8.48 1.83 18.38
CA ARG A 243 7.36 1.58 19.30
C ARG A 243 7.13 0.07 19.49
N GLY A 244 7.23 -0.68 18.39
CA GLY A 244 7.28 -2.13 18.34
C GLY A 244 8.17 -2.58 17.18
N LEU A 245 8.60 -3.84 17.23
CA LEU A 245 9.47 -4.44 16.22
C LEU A 245 9.30 -5.96 16.23
N TRP A 246 8.99 -6.52 15.08
CA TRP A 246 9.13 -7.94 14.79
C TRP A 246 10.55 -8.26 14.34
N GLU A 247 11.33 -8.96 15.18
CA GLU A 247 12.72 -9.33 14.86
C GLU A 247 13.07 -10.72 15.38
N GLY A 248 13.63 -11.57 14.52
CA GLY A 248 14.16 -12.88 14.93
C GLY A 248 13.12 -13.85 15.50
N GLY A 249 11.84 -13.69 15.12
CA GLY A 249 10.74 -14.49 15.67
C GLY A 249 10.22 -14.03 17.03
N VAL A 250 10.64 -12.85 17.49
CA VAL A 250 10.24 -12.25 18.76
C VAL A 250 9.55 -10.91 18.47
N LEU A 251 8.45 -10.68 19.19
CA LEU A 251 7.76 -9.41 19.19
C LEU A 251 8.32 -8.52 20.30
N LYS A 252 9.04 -7.46 19.93
CA LYS A 252 9.61 -6.49 20.87
C LYS A 252 8.74 -5.25 20.94
N ILE A 253 8.37 -4.82 22.14
CA ILE A 253 7.55 -3.62 22.36
C ILE A 253 8.29 -2.68 23.28
N ASN A 254 8.44 -1.42 22.87
CA ASN A 254 9.01 -0.38 23.72
C ASN A 254 8.08 -0.12 24.91
N ARG A 255 8.63 -0.16 26.12
CA ARG A 255 7.86 0.07 27.36
C ARG A 255 7.15 1.43 27.38
N ASP A 256 7.73 2.48 26.81
CA ASP A 256 7.07 3.79 26.75
C ASP A 256 5.82 3.80 25.87
N SER A 257 5.71 2.85 24.93
CA SER A 257 4.50 2.70 24.12
C SER A 257 3.27 2.40 24.97
N LEU A 258 3.40 1.78 26.15
CA LEU A 258 2.27 1.48 27.06
C LEU A 258 1.52 2.73 27.53
N LYS A 259 2.15 3.90 27.48
CA LYS A 259 1.52 5.18 27.82
C LYS A 259 0.44 5.58 26.82
N ASP A 260 0.42 4.96 25.64
CA ASP A 260 -0.44 5.30 24.53
C ASP A 260 -1.26 4.06 24.11
N ALA A 261 -2.57 4.24 23.93
CA ALA A 261 -3.46 3.17 23.51
C ALA A 261 -3.10 2.63 22.10
N VAL A 262 -2.36 3.41 21.31
CA VAL A 262 -1.74 2.97 20.04
C VAL A 262 -0.83 1.76 20.20
N ALA A 263 -0.35 1.42 21.41
CA ALA A 263 0.37 0.18 21.62
C ALA A 263 -0.43 -1.07 21.21
N MET A 264 -1.76 -1.05 21.33
CA MET A 264 -2.62 -2.14 20.82
C MET A 264 -2.51 -2.29 19.30
N ASN A 265 -2.49 -1.15 18.61
CA ASN A 265 -2.35 -1.09 17.15
C ASN A 265 -0.98 -1.59 16.69
N VAL A 266 0.08 -1.24 17.42
CA VAL A 266 1.43 -1.78 17.18
C VAL A 266 1.46 -3.30 17.31
N ILE A 267 0.81 -3.89 18.32
CA ILE A 267 0.75 -5.36 18.45
C ILE A 267 0.16 -6.01 17.20
N ILE A 268 -0.96 -5.49 16.69
CA ILE A 268 -1.62 -6.05 15.49
C ILE A 268 -0.74 -5.91 14.24
N HIS A 269 -0.10 -4.75 14.08
CA HIS A 269 0.85 -4.50 12.99
C HIS A 269 1.97 -5.56 12.98
N GLU A 270 2.68 -5.69 14.09
CA GLU A 270 3.83 -6.60 14.18
C GLU A 270 3.41 -8.08 14.18
N MET A 271 2.23 -8.42 14.71
CA MET A 271 1.68 -9.77 14.61
C MET A 271 1.33 -10.15 13.17
N THR A 272 1.00 -9.17 12.33
CA THR A 272 0.83 -9.40 10.88
C THR A 272 2.16 -9.78 10.23
N HIS A 273 3.26 -9.14 10.63
CA HIS A 273 4.60 -9.58 10.22
C HIS A 273 4.95 -10.99 10.70
N ALA A 274 4.49 -11.39 11.90
CA ALA A 274 4.64 -12.77 12.37
C ALA A 274 3.91 -13.78 11.48
N VAL A 275 2.67 -13.48 11.04
CA VAL A 275 1.90 -14.31 10.11
C VAL A 275 2.60 -14.41 8.75
N GLN A 276 3.05 -13.27 8.22
CA GLN A 276 3.78 -13.20 6.95
C GLN A 276 5.08 -14.00 7.00
N HIS A 277 5.82 -13.91 8.10
CA HIS A 277 7.04 -14.68 8.32
C HIS A 277 6.76 -16.19 8.41
N GLU A 278 5.73 -16.61 9.15
CA GLU A 278 5.36 -18.03 9.25
C GLU A 278 4.90 -18.61 7.91
N ALA A 279 4.16 -17.84 7.11
CA ALA A 279 3.79 -18.23 5.76
C ALA A 279 5.00 -18.44 4.86
N ASN A 280 5.99 -17.55 4.93
CA ASN A 280 7.25 -17.70 4.21
C ASN A 280 8.02 -18.94 4.71
N ARG A 281 8.06 -19.20 6.02
CA ARG A 281 8.71 -20.39 6.59
C ARG A 281 8.09 -21.70 6.11
N LEU A 282 6.77 -21.77 5.99
CA LEU A 282 6.06 -22.94 5.43
C LEU A 282 6.48 -23.23 3.99
N VAL A 283 6.93 -22.21 3.26
CA VAL A 283 7.30 -22.30 1.85
C VAL A 283 8.80 -22.46 1.65
N GLU A 284 9.66 -21.93 2.53
CA GLU A 284 11.11 -22.17 2.50
C GLU A 284 11.50 -23.63 2.77
N GLY A 285 10.58 -24.47 3.27
CA GLY A 285 10.69 -25.94 3.22
C GLY A 285 10.58 -26.55 1.80
N ARG A 286 10.20 -25.76 0.79
CA ARG A 286 10.11 -26.11 -0.64
C ARG A 286 10.98 -25.14 -1.43
N ARG A 287 12.17 -25.63 -1.77
CA ARG A 287 13.39 -24.92 -2.18
C ARG A 287 13.35 -23.80 -3.25
N PHE A 288 12.23 -23.38 -3.84
CA PHE A 288 12.29 -22.49 -5.03
C PHE A 288 11.12 -21.53 -5.33
N TRP A 289 10.11 -21.33 -4.47
CA TRP A 289 8.96 -20.46 -4.80
C TRP A 289 8.55 -19.49 -3.67
N PRO A 290 8.05 -18.27 -3.95
CA PRO A 290 7.33 -17.47 -2.96
C PRO A 290 6.04 -18.18 -2.50
N ALA A 291 5.62 -17.91 -1.26
CA ALA A 291 4.44 -18.53 -0.65
C ALA A 291 3.20 -18.34 -1.52
N GLY A 292 2.63 -19.41 -2.08
CA GLY A 292 1.47 -19.27 -2.94
C GLY A 292 0.20 -18.92 -2.16
N PRO A 293 -0.87 -18.46 -2.83
CA PRO A 293 -2.18 -18.24 -2.19
C PRO A 293 -2.74 -19.50 -1.51
N THR A 294 -2.29 -20.69 -1.91
CA THR A 294 -2.62 -21.96 -1.24
C THR A 294 -1.93 -22.13 0.12
N ASP A 295 -0.73 -21.57 0.30
CA ASP A 295 0.04 -21.72 1.53
C ASP A 295 -0.44 -20.74 2.60
N PHE A 296 -0.78 -19.51 2.21
CA PHE A 296 -1.46 -18.55 3.08
C PHE A 296 -2.83 -19.05 3.56
N ARG A 297 -3.63 -19.69 2.70
CA ARG A 297 -4.91 -20.31 3.09
C ARG A 297 -4.76 -21.40 4.16
N ARG A 298 -3.61 -22.07 4.26
CA ARG A 298 -3.36 -23.06 5.34
C ARG A 298 -3.20 -22.42 6.71
N LEU A 299 -2.98 -21.11 6.76
CA LEU A 299 -2.95 -20.29 7.99
C LEU A 299 -4.33 -19.73 8.34
N GLY A 300 -5.41 -20.34 7.85
CA GLY A 300 -6.78 -19.91 8.14
C GLY A 300 -7.20 -18.61 7.44
N LEU A 301 -6.36 -18.06 6.56
CA LEU A 301 -6.66 -16.88 5.77
C LEU A 301 -7.71 -17.16 4.70
N THR A 302 -8.54 -16.16 4.41
CA THR A 302 -9.48 -16.17 3.29
C THR A 302 -8.73 -16.22 1.94
N PRO A 303 -9.38 -16.69 0.86
CA PRO A 303 -8.78 -16.66 -0.48
C PRO A 303 -8.28 -15.28 -0.88
N GLU A 304 -9.02 -14.24 -0.54
CA GLU A 304 -8.69 -12.85 -0.85
C GLU A 304 -7.48 -12.36 -0.04
N GLU A 305 -7.38 -12.69 1.25
CA GLU A 305 -6.20 -12.38 2.08
C GLU A 305 -4.95 -13.08 1.57
N ALA A 306 -5.10 -14.36 1.22
CA ALA A 306 -4.01 -15.18 0.73
C ALA A 306 -3.45 -14.72 -0.62
N GLU A 307 -4.30 -14.29 -1.55
CA GLU A 307 -3.87 -13.75 -2.84
C GLU A 307 -3.14 -12.40 -2.67
N ARG A 308 -3.64 -11.55 -1.77
CA ARG A 308 -3.00 -10.26 -1.48
C ARG A 308 -1.61 -10.43 -0.89
N LEU A 309 -1.49 -11.31 0.10
CA LEU A 309 -0.21 -11.62 0.75
C LEU A 309 0.79 -12.27 -0.19
N TYR A 310 0.31 -13.10 -1.12
CA TYR A 310 1.14 -13.62 -2.19
C TYR A 310 1.72 -12.52 -3.07
N GLU A 311 0.88 -11.60 -3.55
CA GLU A 311 1.32 -10.51 -4.42
C GLU A 311 2.24 -9.51 -3.70
N SER A 312 1.99 -9.24 -2.41
CA SER A 312 2.84 -8.37 -1.58
C SER A 312 4.24 -8.97 -1.37
N SER A 313 4.33 -10.27 -1.13
CA SER A 313 5.59 -10.99 -0.92
C SER A 313 6.50 -11.03 -2.16
N LYS A 314 5.93 -11.03 -3.38
CA LYS A 314 6.68 -11.01 -4.64
C LYS A 314 7.45 -9.71 -4.87
N GLN A 315 6.83 -8.59 -4.51
CA GLN A 315 7.39 -7.26 -4.76
C GLN A 315 8.54 -6.93 -3.80
N TYR A 316 8.52 -7.46 -2.57
CA TYR A 316 9.56 -7.29 -1.56
C TYR A 316 10.97 -7.75 -2.02
N ARG A 317 11.06 -8.77 -2.88
CA ARG A 317 12.37 -9.27 -3.37
C ARG A 317 13.05 -8.35 -4.39
N ASN A 318 12.34 -7.40 -5.00
CA ASN A 318 12.84 -6.65 -6.16
C ASN A 318 12.97 -5.13 -5.95
N SER A 319 12.55 -4.59 -4.80
CA SER A 319 12.60 -3.15 -4.53
C SER A 319 13.63 -2.83 -3.45
N GLY A 320 14.74 -2.19 -3.82
CA GLY A 320 15.63 -1.50 -2.87
C GLY A 320 15.00 -0.20 -2.32
N GLU A 321 13.69 -0.17 -2.09
CA GLU A 321 12.92 1.02 -1.73
C GLU A 321 12.55 1.07 -0.24
N TYR A 322 12.24 2.29 0.20
CA TYR A 322 11.87 2.74 1.55
C TYR A 322 10.95 1.76 2.31
N TYR A 323 11.44 1.26 3.46
CA TYR A 323 10.82 0.23 4.30
C TYR A 323 9.32 0.44 4.56
N GLY A 324 8.90 1.67 4.94
CA GLY A 324 7.50 1.99 5.24
C GLY A 324 6.53 2.04 4.04
N ARG A 325 6.97 1.67 2.83
CA ARG A 325 6.14 1.58 1.62
C ARG A 325 6.17 0.18 1.00
N ALA A 326 6.86 -0.76 1.64
CA ALA A 326 6.86 -2.13 1.19
C ALA A 326 5.44 -2.71 1.32
N PRO A 327 4.96 -3.51 0.35
CA PRO A 327 3.63 -4.13 0.40
C PRO A 327 3.34 -4.92 1.68
N VAL A 328 4.39 -5.42 2.34
CA VAL A 328 4.34 -6.11 3.64
C VAL A 328 3.89 -5.18 4.78
N GLU A 329 4.33 -3.92 4.78
CA GLU A 329 3.94 -2.87 5.75
C GLU A 329 2.53 -2.33 5.48
N ILE A 330 2.13 -2.25 4.21
CA ILE A 330 0.78 -1.81 3.81
C ILE A 330 -0.28 -2.77 4.33
N ASP A 331 0.00 -4.08 4.29
CA ASP A 331 -0.92 -5.10 4.79
C ASP A 331 -1.03 -5.08 6.32
N ALA A 332 0.10 -4.93 7.02
CA ALA A 332 0.13 -4.75 8.48
C ALA A 332 -0.61 -3.49 8.93
N GLY A 333 -0.46 -2.38 8.19
CA GLY A 333 -1.22 -1.16 8.40
C GLY A 333 -2.74 -1.37 8.22
N ARG A 334 -3.16 -2.21 7.26
CA ARG A 334 -4.58 -2.52 7.03
C ARG A 334 -5.19 -3.33 8.15
N ALA A 335 -4.53 -4.42 8.55
CA ALA A 335 -4.97 -5.23 9.68
C ALA A 335 -5.15 -4.37 10.94
N THR A 336 -4.26 -3.40 11.13
CA THR A 336 -4.35 -2.47 12.25
C THR A 336 -5.55 -1.52 12.17
N ASN A 337 -5.88 -1.02 10.98
CA ASN A 337 -7.06 -0.20 10.79
C ASN A 337 -8.34 -1.00 10.99
N GLU A 338 -8.42 -2.21 10.43
CA GLU A 338 -9.56 -3.10 10.62
C GLU A 338 -9.77 -3.39 12.10
N PHE A 339 -8.71 -3.68 12.86
CA PHE A 339 -8.77 -3.81 14.31
C PHE A 339 -9.26 -2.54 15.01
N SER A 340 -8.72 -1.37 14.64
CA SER A 340 -9.05 -0.08 15.25
C SER A 340 -10.52 0.30 15.02
N ASP A 341 -11.03 0.09 13.81
CA ASP A 341 -12.42 0.36 13.43
C ASP A 341 -13.39 -0.54 14.21
N ASP A 342 -12.94 -1.76 14.52
CA ASP A 342 -13.70 -2.75 15.27
C ASP A 342 -13.57 -2.61 16.80
N LEU A 343 -12.57 -1.87 17.29
CA LEU A 343 -12.25 -1.78 18.71
C LEU A 343 -13.21 -0.82 19.43
N THR A 344 -14.15 -1.39 20.18
CA THR A 344 -15.08 -0.65 21.03
C THR A 344 -14.64 -0.70 22.50
N VAL A 345 -15.15 0.23 23.32
CA VAL A 345 -14.98 0.19 24.79
C VAL A 345 -15.45 -1.15 25.37
N ALA A 346 -16.49 -1.75 24.82
CA ALA A 346 -17.00 -3.05 25.28
C ALA A 346 -15.98 -4.18 25.03
N LYS A 347 -15.36 -4.22 23.84
CA LYS A 347 -14.29 -5.17 23.52
C LYS A 347 -13.07 -4.96 24.41
N LEU A 348 -12.62 -3.71 24.60
CA LEU A 348 -11.51 -3.43 25.52
C LEU A 348 -11.82 -3.88 26.96
N LYS A 349 -13.04 -3.63 27.46
CA LYS A 349 -13.47 -4.11 28.79
C LYS A 349 -13.53 -5.62 28.91
N GLU A 350 -13.67 -6.36 27.82
CA GLU A 350 -13.54 -7.82 27.83
C GLU A 350 -12.10 -8.25 28.08
N TYR A 351 -11.14 -7.62 27.40
CA TYR A 351 -9.72 -7.84 27.68
C TYR A 351 -9.35 -7.47 29.11
N VAL A 352 -9.83 -6.33 29.62
CA VAL A 352 -9.61 -5.92 31.02
C VAL A 352 -10.12 -6.98 31.99
N ARG A 353 -11.30 -7.54 31.77
CA ARG A 353 -11.87 -8.61 32.62
C ARG A 353 -11.07 -9.91 32.59
N ARG A 354 -10.36 -10.20 31.49
CA ARG A 354 -9.54 -11.41 31.34
C ARG A 354 -8.17 -11.28 32.03
N VAL A 355 -7.71 -10.06 32.29
CA VAL A 355 -6.38 -9.81 32.90
C VAL A 355 -6.43 -9.32 34.35
N SER A 356 -7.61 -8.88 34.79
CA SER A 356 -7.94 -8.55 36.19
C SER A 356 -8.13 -9.84 36.97
#